data_AF-A0A960E5Y5-F1
#
_entry.id   AF-A0A960E5Y5-F1
#
_cell.length_a   1.000
_cell.length_b   1.000
_cell.length_c   1.000
_cell.angle_alpha   90.00
_cell.angle_beta   90.00
_cell.angle_gamma   90.00
#
_symmetry.space_group_name_H-M   'P 1'
#
loop_
_entity.id
_entity.type
_entity.pdbx_description
1 polymer ?
#
loop_
_entity_poly.entity_id
_entity_poly.type
_entity_poly.pdbx_seq_one_letter_code
_entity_poly.pdbx_strand_id
1 'polypeptide(L)'
;MRVGIVCPYSISVPGGVQEQVLGLARALRAKGHPSRVLAPSDGPPPDGWVTPLGNSIPTAANGSVAPIAPDPSAQLRLIRAVR
;
A
#
# COMPACT_ATOMS: atom_id res chain seq x y z
N MET A 1 10.19 0.04 -17.95
CA MET A 1 10.22 -0.79 -16.72
C MET A 1 8.86 -0.72 -16.04
N ARG A 2 8.38 -1.82 -15.47
CA ARG A 2 7.15 -1.87 -14.65
C ARG A 2 7.57 -2.05 -13.19
N VAL A 3 6.98 -1.29 -12.27
CA VAL A 3 7.38 -1.28 -10.86
C VAL A 3 6.20 -1.62 -9.95
N GLY A 4 6.34 -2.66 -9.13
CA GLY A 4 5.44 -2.92 -8.00
C GLY A 4 6.05 -2.38 -6.72
N ILE A 5 5.28 -1.64 -5.92
CA ILE A 5 5.70 -1.15 -4.61
C ILE A 5 4.72 -1.68 -3.58
N VAL A 6 5.21 -2.29 -2.51
CA VAL A 6 4.37 -2.80 -1.42
C VAL A 6 4.48 -1.84 -0.24
N CYS A 7 3.34 -1.35 0.25
CA CYS A 7 3.26 -0.60 1.50
C CYS A 7 2.61 -1.51 2.56
N PRO A 8 3.25 -1.71 3.73
CA PRO A 8 2.67 -2.54 4.78
C PRO A 8 1.52 -1.83 5.52
N TYR A 9 1.40 -0.52 5.38
CA TYR A 9 0.45 0.30 6.14
C TYR A 9 -0.74 0.73 5.30
N SER A 10 -1.89 0.90 5.95
CA SER A 10 -3.08 1.46 5.31
C SER A 10 -2.78 2.81 4.67
N ILE A 11 -3.08 2.90 3.38
CA ILE A 11 -2.87 4.11 2.60
C ILE A 11 -3.98 5.15 2.81
N SER A 12 -5.06 4.76 3.48
CA SER A 12 -6.15 5.67 3.88
C SER A 12 -5.81 6.51 5.11
N VAL A 13 -4.69 6.22 5.78
CA VAL A 13 -4.24 6.92 6.98
C VAL A 13 -2.92 7.64 6.69
N PRO A 14 -2.79 8.94 7.03
CA PRO A 14 -1.54 9.66 6.86
C PRO A 14 -0.38 9.02 7.61
N GLY A 15 0.80 8.99 6.99
CA GLY A 15 2.02 8.52 7.64
C GLY A 15 3.25 8.64 6.73
N GLY A 16 4.43 8.69 7.33
CA GLY A 16 5.67 8.96 6.60
C GLY A 16 5.98 7.93 5.52
N VAL A 17 5.76 6.64 5.80
CA VAL A 17 6.00 5.57 4.83
C VAL A 17 4.96 5.58 3.71
N GLN A 18 3.69 5.83 4.03
CA GLN A 18 2.60 5.94 3.06
C GLN A 18 2.90 7.06 2.05
N GLU A 19 3.24 8.25 2.55
CA GLU A 19 3.57 9.41 1.71
C GLU A 19 4.80 9.16 0.85
N GLN A 20 5.84 8.53 1.40
CA GLN A 20 7.04 8.16 0.63
C GLN A 20 6.72 7.16 -0.49
N VAL A 21 5.92 6.13 -0.21
CA VAL A 21 5.51 5.14 -1.22
C VAL A 21 4.68 5.77 -2.33
N LEU A 22 3.68 6.59 -1.98
CA LEU A 22 2.85 7.29 -2.97
C LEU A 22 3.66 8.30 -3.78
N GLY A 23 4.51 9.09 -3.11
CA GLY A 23 5.39 10.06 -3.76
C GLY A 23 6.36 9.40 -4.74
N LEU A 24 7.01 8.31 -4.34
CA LEU A 24 7.88 7.52 -5.20
C LEU A 24 7.11 6.94 -6.40
N ALA A 25 5.93 6.38 -6.16
CA ALA A 25 5.08 5.85 -7.23
C ALA A 25 4.73 6.92 -8.25
N ARG A 26 4.30 8.12 -7.81
CA ARG A 26 4.02 9.28 -8.67
C ARG A 26 5.25 9.72 -9.45
N ALA A 27 6.41 9.84 -8.79
CA ALA A 27 7.66 10.25 -9.44
C ALA A 27 8.12 9.25 -10.52
N LEU A 28 8.00 7.95 -10.26
CA LEU A 28 8.30 6.91 -11.24
C LEU A 28 7.35 6.98 -12.44
N ARG A 29 6.04 7.19 -12.20
CA ARG A 29 5.04 7.34 -13.26
C ARG A 29 5.30 8.57 -14.12
N ALA A 30 5.64 9.69 -13.50
CA ALA A 30 6.02 10.92 -14.21
C ALA A 30 7.26 10.74 -15.11
N LYS A 31 8.16 9.81 -14.75
CA LYS A 31 9.33 9.41 -15.56
C LYS A 31 9.01 8.34 -16.62
N GLY A 32 7.73 7.99 -16.83
CA GLY A 32 7.33 6.98 -17.81
C GLY A 32 7.53 5.54 -17.34
N HIS A 33 7.63 5.30 -16.03
CA HIS A 33 7.67 3.96 -15.46
C HIS A 33 6.32 3.65 -14.79
N PRO A 34 5.44 2.85 -15.43
CA PRO A 34 4.19 2.45 -14.81
C PRO A 34 4.45 1.76 -13.47
N SER A 35 4.03 2.40 -12.39
CA SER A 35 4.12 1.88 -11.04
C SER A 35 2.73 1.57 -10.49
N ARG A 36 2.65 0.51 -9.67
CA ARG A 36 1.45 0.09 -8.94
C ARG A 36 1.82 -0.09 -7.47
N VAL A 37 0.98 0.44 -6.59
CA VAL A 37 1.13 0.26 -5.14
C VAL A 37 0.17 -0.82 -4.66
N LEU A 38 0.68 -1.77 -3.89
CA LEU A 38 -0.09 -2.81 -3.22
C LEU A 38 -0.07 -2.49 -1.72
N ALA A 39 -1.22 -2.13 -1.15
CA ALA A 39 -1.32 -1.66 0.23
C ALA A 39 -2.69 -1.97 0.85
N PRO A 40 -2.79 -2.12 2.18
CA PRO A 40 -4.07 -2.00 2.87
C PRO A 40 -4.73 -0.64 2.59
N SER A 41 -6.06 -0.59 2.67
CA SER A 41 -6.85 0.63 2.44
C SER A 41 -8.17 0.49 3.18
N ASP A 42 -8.43 1.37 4.15
CA ASP A 42 -9.65 1.37 5.00
C ASP A 42 -10.81 2.13 4.34
N GLY A 43 -10.84 2.13 3.01
CA GLY A 43 -11.72 2.92 2.18
C GLY A 43 -11.23 2.98 0.74
N PRO A 44 -11.83 3.83 -0.11
CA PRO A 44 -11.38 4.04 -1.47
C PRO A 44 -9.90 4.49 -1.50
N PRO A 45 -9.04 3.88 -2.33
CA PRO A 45 -7.66 4.31 -2.44
C PRO A 45 -7.58 5.72 -3.06
N PRO A 46 -6.55 6.52 -2.72
CA PRO A 46 -6.41 7.91 -3.19
C PRO A 46 -6.11 8.02 -4.68
N ASP A 47 -5.56 6.96 -5.27
CA ASP A 47 -5.05 6.93 -6.64
C ASP A 47 -5.48 5.62 -7.34
N GLY A 48 -5.91 5.70 -8.59
CA GLY A 48 -6.39 4.54 -9.37
C GLY A 48 -5.33 3.49 -9.71
N TRP A 49 -4.05 3.78 -9.43
CA TRP A 49 -2.93 2.84 -9.58
C TRP A 49 -2.53 2.16 -8.26
N VAL A 50 -3.33 2.32 -7.21
CA VAL A 50 -3.23 1.56 -5.97
C VAL A 50 -4.18 0.36 -6.04
N THR A 51 -3.69 -0.82 -5.68
CA THR A 51 -4.50 -2.04 -5.50
C THR A 51 -4.71 -2.28 -4.01
N PRO A 52 -5.93 -2.12 -3.50
CA PRO A 52 -6.23 -2.33 -2.09
C PRO A 52 -6.12 -3.82 -1.74
N LEU A 53 -5.47 -4.11 -0.62
CA LEU A 53 -5.29 -5.47 -0.11
C LEU A 53 -6.29 -5.82 0.99
N GLY A 54 -7.10 -4.87 1.45
CA GLY A 54 -8.09 -5.05 2.50
C GLY A 54 -8.00 -3.97 3.58
N ASN A 55 -8.92 -4.04 4.53
CA ASN A 55 -8.91 -3.17 5.70
C ASN A 55 -7.75 -3.56 6.63
N SER A 56 -7.21 -2.56 7.28
CA SER A 56 -6.19 -2.68 8.30
C SER A 56 -6.79 -2.75 9.70
N ILE A 57 -5.98 -3.21 10.64
CA ILE A 57 -6.24 -3.16 12.07
C ILE A 57 -5.09 -2.41 12.76
N PRO A 58 -5.39 -1.64 13.82
CA PRO A 58 -4.35 -1.03 14.63
C PRO A 58 -3.52 -2.14 15.30
N THR A 59 -2.22 -2.15 15.03
CA THR A 59 -1.29 -3.12 15.60
C THR A 59 -0.22 -2.39 16.39
N ALA A 60 -0.24 -2.57 17.71
CA ALA A 60 0.74 -1.97 18.61
C ALA A 60 2.04 -2.78 18.62
N ALA A 61 3.16 -2.10 18.37
CA ALA A 61 4.50 -2.69 18.46
C ALA A 61 5.54 -1.59 18.70
N ASN A 62 6.56 -1.86 19.53
CA ASN A 62 7.69 -0.97 19.77
C ASN A 62 7.31 0.49 20.14
N GLY A 63 6.25 0.67 20.93
CA GLY A 63 5.78 2.00 21.35
C GLY A 63 5.03 2.79 20.26
N SER A 64 4.69 2.16 19.14
CA SER A 64 3.88 2.75 18.06
C SER A 64 2.65 1.88 17.77
N VAL A 65 1.72 2.43 17.00
CA VAL A 65 0.55 1.73 16.48
C VAL A 65 0.54 1.88 14.96
N ALA A 66 0.73 0.76 14.26
CA ALA A 66 0.74 0.73 12.79
C ALA A 66 -0.57 0.13 12.26
N PRO A 67 -1.20 0.75 11.25
CA PRO A 67 -2.40 0.20 10.61
C PRO A 67 -1.99 -0.84 9.57
N ILE A 68 -1.98 -2.13 9.93
CA ILE A 68 -1.57 -3.23 9.03
C ILE A 68 -2.74 -4.18 8.73
N ALA A 69 -2.69 -4.90 7.59
CA ALA A 69 -3.65 -5.98 7.28
C ALA A 69 -2.94 -7.35 7.34
N PRO A 70 -2.89 -8.00 8.52
CA PRO A 70 -2.16 -9.25 8.70
C PRO A 70 -2.98 -10.49 8.28
N ASP A 71 -4.23 -10.31 7.89
CA ASP A 71 -5.15 -11.41 7.65
C ASP A 71 -4.77 -12.23 6.40
N PRO A 72 -5.10 -13.54 6.35
CA PRO A 72 -4.80 -14.39 5.21
C PRO A 72 -5.40 -13.89 3.89
N SER A 73 -6.54 -13.18 3.92
CA SER A 73 -7.18 -12.68 2.70
C SER A 73 -6.35 -11.57 2.04
N ALA A 74 -5.75 -10.68 2.85
CA ALA A 74 -4.81 -9.67 2.37
C ALA A 74 -3.58 -10.29 1.74
N GLN A 75 -3.02 -11.34 2.34
CA GLN A 75 -1.88 -12.08 1.79
C GLN A 75 -2.24 -12.74 0.44
N LEU A 76 -3.40 -13.38 0.34
CA LEU A 76 -3.86 -13.99 -0.91
C LEU A 76 -4.11 -12.95 -2.01
N ARG A 77 -4.67 -11.78 -1.67
CA ARG A 77 -4.82 -10.67 -2.61
C ARG A 77 -3.46 -10.15 -3.09
N LEU A 78 -2.49 -10.03 -2.19
CA LEU A 78 -1.13 -9.65 -2.54
C LEU A 78 -0.53 -10.64 -3.54
N ILE A 79 -0.56 -11.95 -3.22
CA ILE A 79 -0.06 -13.03 -4.08
C ILE A 79 -0.72 -12.98 -5.46
N ARG A 80 -2.04 -12.75 -5.53
CA ARG A 80 -2.78 -12.63 -6.79
C ARG A 80 -2.40 -11.39 -7.59
N ALA A 81 -2.04 -10.29 -6.93
CA ALA A 81 -1.70 -9.03 -7.59
C ALA A 81 -0.27 -8.99 -8.15
N VAL A 82 0.63 -9.84 -7.64
CA VAL A 82 2.03 -9.96 -8.12
C VAL A 82 2.23 -11.08 -9.13
N ARG A 83 1.26 -11.98 -9.31
CA ARG A 83 1.22 -12.95 -10.42
C ARG A 83 0.81 -12.26 -11.71
#